data_AF-A0A4Y8BTU5-F1
#
_entry.id   AF-A0A4Y8BTU5-F1
#
_cell.length_a   1.000
_cell.length_b   1.000
_cell.length_c   1.000
_cell.angle_alpha   90.00
_cell.angle_beta   90.00
_cell.angle_gamma   90.00
#
_symmetry.space_group_name_H-M   'P 1'
#
loop_
_entity.id
_entity.type
_entity.pdbx_description
1 polymer ?
#
loop_
_entity_poly.entity_id
_entity_poly.type
_entity_poly.pdbx_seq_one_letter_code
_entity_poly.pdbx_strand_id
1 'polypeptide(L)'
;MSLIRLKKSAYEHNLKQIAQKAGGFEKIICVLKNNAYGHGVSLLAPIAKQLGVNFVAVKNEREALELKNLFDNILILSHLPHGKENENFIYALNDASLIQNFKKKTKIHLVIDTNMHRNGIALQDLEQVFLKANEYLDIQGAFTHFYASDEIDANYFIQKQNFQSAKKKLYKISPKKLIFHSHNSSALFRCEKLDDDELCRVGLVQFGYGEFSQNLQKVLSLYANRLSSRILKTGQSVGYGGAFIATKDIKIATYDLGYADGLFRYDGKGDLFLANKEKILGKMSMDSFSCKDCGDEICVFEDAKIWAEFFHTIDYEILSKLSPYIKRVLV
;
A
#
# COMPACT_ATOMS: atom_id res chain seq x y z
N MET A 1 -0.66 -20.16 -16.57
CA MET A 1 0.14 -19.38 -15.60
C MET A 1 -0.75 -18.32 -15.01
N SER A 2 -0.82 -18.29 -13.69
CA SER A 2 -1.62 -17.33 -12.92
C SER A 2 -1.42 -15.88 -13.39
N LEU A 3 -2.49 -15.08 -13.26
CA LEU A 3 -2.59 -13.76 -13.87
C LEU A 3 -3.24 -12.78 -12.91
N ILE A 4 -2.68 -11.57 -12.83
CA ILE A 4 -3.32 -10.43 -12.18
C ILE A 4 -3.87 -9.50 -13.26
N ARG A 5 -5.16 -9.20 -13.19
CA ARG A 5 -5.82 -8.19 -14.02
C ARG A 5 -5.99 -6.92 -13.21
N LEU A 6 -5.62 -5.79 -13.82
CA LEU A 6 -5.66 -4.46 -13.21
C LEU A 6 -6.65 -3.59 -13.98
N LYS A 7 -7.80 -3.33 -13.40
CA LYS A 7 -8.85 -2.54 -14.04
C LYS A 7 -8.46 -1.07 -14.09
N LYS A 8 -8.05 -0.58 -15.26
CA LYS A 8 -7.56 0.79 -15.45
C LYS A 8 -8.60 1.83 -15.03
N SER A 9 -9.85 1.63 -15.44
CA SER A 9 -10.97 2.53 -15.13
C SER A 9 -11.24 2.63 -13.62
N ALA A 10 -11.06 1.54 -12.85
CA ALA A 10 -11.20 1.56 -11.41
C ALA A 10 -10.10 2.39 -10.74
N TYR A 11 -8.86 2.28 -11.21
CA TYR A 11 -7.74 3.06 -10.68
C TYR A 11 -7.92 4.56 -10.97
N GLU A 12 -8.31 4.91 -12.20
CA GLU A 12 -8.61 6.30 -12.56
C GLU A 12 -9.79 6.87 -11.78
N HIS A 13 -10.84 6.08 -11.58
CA HIS A 13 -11.99 6.45 -10.75
C HIS A 13 -11.57 6.76 -9.31
N ASN A 14 -10.81 5.85 -8.67
CA ASN A 14 -10.34 6.04 -7.30
C ASN A 14 -9.47 7.29 -7.17
N LEU A 15 -8.52 7.51 -8.09
CA LEU A 15 -7.66 8.70 -8.07
C LEU A 15 -8.46 10.01 -8.23
N LYS A 16 -9.52 10.03 -9.05
CA LYS A 16 -10.42 11.19 -9.17
C LYS A 16 -11.19 11.44 -7.87
N GLN A 17 -11.70 10.39 -7.22
CA GLN A 17 -12.37 10.52 -5.92
C GLN A 17 -11.42 11.08 -4.84
N ILE A 18 -10.17 10.60 -4.83
CA ILE A 18 -9.14 11.09 -3.92
C ILE A 18 -8.83 12.57 -4.21
N ALA A 19 -8.65 12.95 -5.47
CA ALA A 19 -8.38 14.33 -5.86
C ALA A 19 -9.52 15.27 -5.48
N GLN A 20 -10.77 14.84 -5.69
CA GLN A 20 -11.93 15.59 -5.24
C GLN A 20 -11.92 15.80 -3.72
N LYS A 21 -11.60 14.76 -2.93
CA LYS A 21 -11.53 14.87 -1.46
C LYS A 21 -10.36 15.72 -0.97
N ALA A 22 -9.20 15.62 -1.63
CA ALA A 22 -8.00 16.39 -1.30
C ALA A 22 -8.09 17.85 -1.74
N GLY A 23 -8.94 18.15 -2.74
CA GLY A 23 -9.09 19.48 -3.34
C GLY A 23 -8.19 19.72 -4.55
N GLY A 24 -7.67 18.66 -5.19
CA GLY A 24 -6.82 18.72 -6.38
C GLY A 24 -5.82 17.56 -6.47
N PHE A 25 -5.30 17.30 -7.68
CA PHE A 25 -4.26 16.28 -7.89
C PHE A 25 -2.89 16.72 -7.35
N GLU A 26 -2.63 18.02 -7.37
CA GLU A 26 -1.42 18.65 -6.83
C GLU A 26 -1.30 18.52 -5.31
N LYS A 27 -2.40 18.20 -4.61
CA LYS A 27 -2.41 17.91 -3.17
C LYS A 27 -2.20 16.44 -2.84
N ILE A 28 -2.00 15.57 -3.84
CA ILE A 28 -1.83 14.13 -3.64
C ILE A 28 -0.35 13.74 -3.74
N ILE A 29 0.09 12.99 -2.74
CA ILE A 29 1.31 12.19 -2.79
C ILE A 29 0.88 10.71 -2.92
N CYS A 30 1.01 10.14 -4.11
CA CYS A 30 0.68 8.72 -4.33
C CYS A 30 1.77 7.83 -3.74
N VAL A 31 1.42 7.00 -2.76
CA VAL A 31 2.36 6.03 -2.19
C VAL A 31 2.37 4.79 -3.09
N LEU A 32 3.51 4.52 -3.73
CA LEU A 32 3.69 3.46 -4.73
C LEU A 32 4.71 2.39 -4.29
N LYS A 33 5.04 2.36 -3.00
CA LYS A 33 5.99 1.41 -2.42
C LYS A 33 5.58 -0.07 -2.62
N ASN A 34 6.55 -0.97 -2.53
CA ASN A 34 6.35 -2.42 -2.67
C ASN A 34 5.57 -2.77 -3.94
N ASN A 35 6.04 -2.29 -5.10
CA ASN A 35 5.41 -2.51 -6.40
C ASN A 35 3.95 -2.03 -6.45
N ALA A 36 3.68 -0.81 -5.96
CA ALA A 36 2.33 -0.27 -5.79
C ALA A 36 1.43 -1.21 -4.98
N TYR A 37 1.90 -1.65 -3.79
CA TYR A 37 1.19 -2.60 -2.93
C TYR A 37 0.81 -3.89 -3.65
N GLY A 38 1.72 -4.42 -4.48
CA GLY A 38 1.51 -5.62 -5.29
C GLY A 38 0.72 -5.40 -6.59
N HIS A 39 0.27 -4.18 -6.89
CA HIS A 39 -0.55 -3.89 -8.06
C HIS A 39 0.25 -3.67 -9.34
N GLY A 40 1.57 -3.54 -9.30
CA GLY A 40 2.37 -3.30 -10.52
C GLY A 40 2.61 -1.82 -10.75
N VAL A 41 3.70 -1.30 -10.17
CA VAL A 41 4.03 0.12 -10.23
C VAL A 41 4.28 0.61 -11.66
N SER A 42 4.96 -0.18 -12.48
CA SER A 42 5.28 0.17 -13.87
C SER A 42 4.04 0.36 -14.76
N LEU A 43 2.93 -0.31 -14.45
CA LEU A 43 1.66 -0.20 -15.18
C LEU A 43 0.80 0.97 -14.68
N LEU A 44 0.78 1.21 -13.36
CA LEU A 44 -0.15 2.16 -12.73
C LEU A 44 0.44 3.56 -12.55
N ALA A 45 1.76 3.67 -12.38
CA ALA A 45 2.41 4.97 -12.21
C ALA A 45 2.18 5.92 -13.41
N PRO A 46 2.28 5.48 -14.68
CA PRO A 46 2.01 6.36 -15.83
C PRO A 46 0.59 6.91 -15.84
N ILE A 47 -0.40 6.11 -15.40
CA ILE A 47 -1.80 6.55 -15.31
C ILE A 47 -1.96 7.65 -14.26
N ALA A 48 -1.34 7.50 -13.09
CA ALA A 48 -1.36 8.54 -12.05
C ALA A 48 -0.72 9.85 -12.54
N LYS A 49 0.42 9.76 -13.23
CA LYS A 49 1.07 10.95 -13.83
C LYS A 49 0.17 11.62 -14.87
N GLN A 50 -0.46 10.85 -15.76
CA GLN A 50 -1.37 11.37 -16.79
C GLN A 50 -2.57 12.12 -16.18
N LEU A 51 -3.06 11.68 -15.02
CA LEU A 51 -4.16 12.36 -14.31
C LEU A 51 -3.72 13.65 -13.59
N GLY A 52 -2.42 13.92 -13.49
CA GLY A 52 -1.88 15.15 -12.88
C GLY A 52 -1.19 14.96 -11.53
N VAL A 53 -1.01 13.71 -11.07
CA VAL A 53 -0.20 13.45 -9.87
C VAL A 53 1.27 13.77 -10.19
N ASN A 54 1.88 14.65 -9.40
CA ASN A 54 3.28 15.06 -9.59
C ASN A 54 4.20 14.71 -8.42
N PHE A 55 3.65 14.14 -7.34
CA PHE A 55 4.39 13.74 -6.15
C PHE A 55 4.06 12.28 -5.82
N VAL A 56 5.10 11.46 -5.68
CA VAL A 56 4.99 10.07 -5.23
C VAL A 56 5.85 9.79 -4.01
N ALA A 57 5.50 8.75 -3.26
CA ALA A 57 6.32 8.25 -2.17
C ALA A 57 6.59 6.74 -2.32
N VAL A 58 7.81 6.34 -2.03
CA VAL A 58 8.30 4.95 -2.15
C VAL A 58 9.05 4.52 -0.89
N LYS A 59 9.39 3.24 -0.79
CA LYS A 59 10.12 2.72 0.37
C LYS A 59 11.59 3.13 0.35
N ASN A 60 12.27 2.96 -0.79
CA ASN A 60 13.74 3.03 -0.90
C ASN A 60 14.19 3.57 -2.26
N GLU A 61 15.50 3.78 -2.43
CA GLU A 61 16.09 4.31 -3.67
C GLU A 61 15.88 3.40 -4.88
N ARG A 62 15.85 2.07 -4.72
CA ARG A 62 15.62 1.14 -5.83
C ARG A 62 14.25 1.40 -6.47
N GLU A 63 13.21 1.55 -5.65
CA GLU A 63 11.87 1.91 -6.12
C GLU A 63 11.83 3.33 -6.70
N ALA A 64 12.57 4.28 -6.10
CA ALA A 64 12.64 5.65 -6.61
C ALA A 64 13.28 5.73 -8.00
N LEU A 65 14.32 4.92 -8.26
CA LEU A 65 15.01 4.87 -9.54
C LEU A 65 14.10 4.38 -10.68
N GLU A 66 13.13 3.50 -10.40
CA GLU A 66 12.14 3.05 -11.38
C GLU A 66 11.18 4.18 -11.80
N LEU A 67 10.96 5.15 -10.91
CA LEU A 67 9.99 6.24 -11.10
C LEU A 67 10.62 7.58 -11.49
N LYS A 68 11.95 7.71 -11.43
CA LYS A 68 12.67 8.98 -11.60
C LYS A 68 12.45 9.69 -12.94
N ASN A 69 12.13 8.94 -13.99
CA ASN A 69 11.88 9.50 -15.32
C ASN A 69 10.42 9.96 -15.49
N LEU A 70 9.55 9.65 -14.53
CA LEU A 70 8.11 9.90 -14.60
C LEU A 70 7.66 11.00 -13.62
N PHE A 71 8.31 11.12 -12.46
CA PHE A 71 7.97 12.10 -11.44
C PHE A 71 9.18 12.91 -10.99
N ASP A 72 8.95 14.21 -10.83
CA ASP A 72 9.97 15.16 -10.37
C ASP A 72 10.10 15.17 -8.83
N ASN A 73 9.03 14.81 -8.12
CA ASN A 73 9.02 14.74 -6.66
C ASN A 73 8.82 13.30 -6.20
N ILE A 74 9.89 12.69 -5.69
CA ILE A 74 9.89 11.32 -5.18
C ILE A 74 10.40 11.33 -3.73
N LEU A 75 9.50 11.06 -2.79
CA LEU A 75 9.82 10.94 -1.37
C LEU A 75 10.16 9.50 -1.00
N ILE A 76 11.35 9.26 -0.47
CA ILE A 76 11.79 7.99 0.10
C ILE A 76 11.46 7.99 1.59
N LEU A 77 10.53 7.12 1.99
CA LEU A 77 9.99 7.07 3.36
C LEU A 77 10.93 6.38 4.35
N SER A 78 11.75 5.43 3.89
CA SER A 78 12.64 4.63 4.74
C SER A 78 14.03 4.61 4.14
N HIS A 79 14.94 5.38 4.75
CA HIS A 79 16.31 5.52 4.29
C HIS A 79 17.27 5.40 5.47
N LEU A 80 18.35 4.64 5.24
CA LEU A 80 19.53 4.65 6.11
C LEU A 80 20.59 5.49 5.41
N PRO A 81 20.92 6.68 5.94
CA PRO A 81 21.82 7.59 5.25
C PRO A 81 23.23 7.01 5.12
N HIS A 82 23.84 7.23 3.96
CA HIS A 82 25.14 6.65 3.60
C HIS A 82 26.06 7.66 2.90
N GLY A 83 25.72 8.95 2.95
CA GLY A 83 26.55 10.03 2.40
C GLY A 83 26.62 10.09 0.87
N LYS A 84 25.78 9.31 0.16
CA LYS A 84 25.77 9.21 -1.31
C LYS A 84 24.36 9.34 -1.90
N GLU A 85 23.48 10.02 -1.19
CA GLU A 85 22.09 10.24 -1.59
C GLU A 85 22.01 10.90 -2.97
N ASN A 86 21.02 10.47 -3.74
CA ASN A 86 20.72 10.98 -5.08
C ASN A 86 19.98 12.32 -4.97
N GLU A 87 20.47 13.34 -5.67
CA GLU A 87 19.93 14.70 -5.64
C GLU A 87 18.53 14.86 -6.27
N ASN A 88 18.09 13.87 -7.03
CA ASN A 88 16.75 13.83 -7.62
C ASN A 88 15.67 13.44 -6.61
N PHE A 89 16.04 12.88 -5.45
CA PHE A 89 15.08 12.35 -4.49
C PHE A 89 14.99 13.21 -3.23
N ILE A 90 13.86 13.10 -2.55
CA ILE A 90 13.60 13.69 -1.24
C ILE A 90 13.62 12.55 -0.23
N TYR A 91 14.32 12.72 0.88
CA TYR A 91 14.48 11.67 1.89
C TYR A 91 13.79 12.02 3.20
N ALA A 92 13.14 11.05 3.84
CA ALA A 92 12.61 11.24 5.18
C ALA A 92 13.75 11.23 6.22
N LEU A 93 13.89 12.31 7.00
CA LEU A 93 14.75 12.33 8.19
C LEU A 93 13.99 11.69 9.36
N ASN A 94 14.23 10.41 9.58
CA ASN A 94 13.52 9.59 10.56
C ASN A 94 14.09 9.70 11.98
N ASP A 95 15.34 10.15 12.13
CA ASP A 95 16.05 10.25 13.41
C ASP A 95 17.07 11.42 13.32
N ALA A 96 17.07 12.29 14.34
CA ALA A 96 17.95 13.45 14.40
C ALA A 96 19.44 13.10 14.48
N SER A 97 19.79 11.93 15.01
CA SER A 97 21.18 11.44 15.08
C SER A 97 21.80 11.20 13.70
N LEU A 98 20.96 10.99 12.68
CA LEU A 98 21.41 10.64 11.33
C LEU A 98 21.74 11.85 10.44
N ILE A 99 21.52 13.09 10.90
CA ILE A 99 21.71 14.31 10.09
C ILE A 99 23.08 14.33 9.40
N GLN A 100 24.15 14.01 10.13
CA GLN A 100 25.52 14.07 9.62
C GLN A 100 25.89 12.90 8.71
N ASN A 101 25.06 11.85 8.65
CA ASN A 101 25.28 10.68 7.80
C ASN A 101 24.74 10.89 6.37
N PHE A 102 23.90 11.91 6.16
CA PHE A 102 23.43 12.30 4.84
C PHE A 102 24.53 13.01 4.05
N LYS A 103 24.45 12.95 2.72
CA LYS A 103 25.21 13.86 1.85
C LYS A 103 24.77 15.30 2.11
N LYS A 104 25.72 16.22 2.26
CA LYS A 104 25.44 17.66 2.42
C LYS A 104 24.51 18.16 1.31
N LYS A 105 23.55 19.04 1.66
CA LYS A 105 22.49 19.57 0.79
C LYS A 105 21.47 18.53 0.27
N THR A 106 21.41 17.32 0.84
CA THR A 106 20.33 16.38 0.49
C THR A 106 18.97 17.00 0.79
N LYS A 107 18.03 16.87 -0.15
CA LYS A 107 16.63 17.27 0.03
C LYS A 107 15.97 16.35 1.02
N ILE A 108 15.42 16.89 2.10
CA ILE A 108 14.75 16.09 3.12
C ILE A 108 13.38 16.61 3.50
N HIS A 109 12.52 15.69 3.93
CA HIS A 109 11.34 16.01 4.73
C HIS A 109 11.55 15.52 6.17
N LEU A 110 11.29 16.38 7.15
CA LEU A 110 11.36 16.01 8.58
C LEU A 110 10.19 15.10 8.95
N VAL A 111 10.48 13.96 9.58
CA VAL A 111 9.44 13.16 10.23
C VAL A 111 9.26 13.69 11.65
N ILE A 112 8.04 14.01 12.03
CA ILE A 112 7.68 14.51 13.35
C ILE A 112 6.88 13.43 14.05
N ASP A 113 7.32 13.02 15.23
CA ASP A 113 6.57 12.10 16.05
C ASP A 113 5.44 12.85 16.77
N THR A 114 4.21 12.56 16.35
CA THR A 114 2.99 13.07 16.99
C THR A 114 2.23 11.93 17.68
N ASN A 115 2.94 11.07 18.40
CA ASN A 115 2.44 9.93 19.19
C ASN A 115 2.38 8.59 18.45
N MET A 116 3.01 8.46 17.28
CA MET A 116 3.15 7.13 16.67
C MET A 116 4.33 6.36 17.27
N HIS A 117 5.36 7.08 17.74
CA HIS A 117 6.55 6.53 18.42
C HIS A 117 7.34 5.47 17.63
N ARG A 118 7.06 5.34 16.33
CA ARG A 118 7.79 4.44 15.42
C ARG A 118 9.08 5.07 14.91
N ASN A 119 9.00 6.35 14.55
CA ASN A 119 10.07 7.15 13.95
C ASN A 119 9.70 8.63 14.03
N GLY A 120 10.69 9.49 13.86
CA GLY A 120 10.54 10.92 13.82
C GLY A 120 11.05 11.64 15.05
N ILE A 121 11.09 12.96 14.91
CA ILE A 121 11.63 13.89 15.89
C ILE A 121 10.53 14.23 16.88
N ALA A 122 10.84 14.12 18.17
CA ALA A 122 9.91 14.51 19.23
C ALA A 122 9.59 16.01 19.16
N LEU A 123 8.35 16.37 19.50
CA LEU A 123 7.87 17.74 19.37
C LEU A 123 8.67 18.75 20.23
N GLN A 124 9.23 18.33 21.36
CA GLN A 124 10.08 19.17 22.19
C GLN A 124 11.43 19.51 21.53
N ASP A 125 11.99 18.60 20.73
CA ASP A 125 13.33 18.74 20.13
C ASP A 125 13.28 19.38 18.73
N LEU A 126 12.07 19.56 18.18
CA LEU A 126 11.84 19.94 16.80
C LEU A 126 12.59 21.22 16.38
N GLU A 127 12.59 22.26 17.21
CA GLU A 127 13.24 23.54 16.84
C GLU A 127 14.76 23.39 16.78
N GLN A 128 15.36 22.76 17.79
CA GLN A 128 16.80 22.51 17.84
C GLN A 128 17.24 21.62 16.67
N VAL A 129 16.50 20.54 16.41
CA VAL A 129 16.81 19.60 15.33
C VAL A 129 16.63 20.27 13.96
N PHE A 130 15.59 21.09 13.78
CA PHE A 130 15.39 21.85 12.54
C PHE A 130 16.58 22.77 12.26
N LEU A 131 17.01 23.57 13.25
CA LEU A 131 18.13 24.49 13.08
C LEU A 131 19.42 23.74 12.70
N LYS A 132 19.74 22.67 13.43
CA LYS A 132 20.91 21.81 13.13
C LYS A 132 20.84 21.17 11.74
N ALA A 133 19.67 20.67 11.35
CA ALA A 133 19.48 20.05 10.04
C ALA A 133 19.57 21.10 8.92
N ASN A 134 19.04 22.31 9.11
CA ASN A 134 18.98 23.36 8.10
C ASN A 134 20.37 23.95 7.77
N GLU A 135 21.35 23.84 8.67
CA GLU A 135 22.74 24.21 8.39
C GLU A 135 23.45 23.25 7.41
N TYR A 136 22.94 22.03 7.27
CA TYR A 136 23.63 20.93 6.57
C TYR A 136 22.83 20.35 5.40
N LEU A 137 21.51 20.28 5.53
CA LEU A 137 20.56 19.64 4.62
C LEU A 137 19.60 20.67 4.02
N ASP A 138 18.95 20.28 2.92
CA ASP A 138 17.94 21.10 2.27
C ASP A 138 16.53 20.66 2.72
N ILE A 139 15.99 21.31 3.76
CA ILE A 139 14.69 20.95 4.34
C ILE A 139 13.55 21.42 3.43
N GLN A 140 12.91 20.52 2.70
CA GLN A 140 11.83 20.86 1.75
C GLN A 140 10.43 20.74 2.39
N GLY A 141 10.30 19.99 3.48
CA GLY A 141 9.01 19.73 4.08
C GLY A 141 9.08 19.07 5.44
N ALA A 142 7.91 18.82 6.02
CA ALA A 142 7.77 18.07 7.27
C ALA A 142 6.44 17.30 7.31
N PHE A 143 6.42 16.17 8.01
CA PHE A 143 5.26 15.32 8.09
C PHE A 143 5.17 14.48 9.35
N THR A 144 3.94 14.06 9.68
CA THR A 144 3.67 13.00 10.64
C THR A 144 2.92 11.86 9.98
N HIS A 145 2.76 10.74 10.68
CA HIS A 145 1.88 9.65 10.30
C HIS A 145 0.87 9.38 11.42
N PHE A 146 -0.41 9.49 11.10
CA PHE A 146 -1.49 9.16 12.03
C PHE A 146 -1.54 7.64 12.26
N TYR A 147 -1.60 7.21 13.52
CA TYR A 147 -1.69 5.81 13.92
C TYR A 147 -3.13 5.35 14.16
N ALA A 148 -4.03 6.27 14.56
CA ALA A 148 -5.44 5.99 14.88
C ALA A 148 -6.40 6.59 13.84
N SER A 149 -5.94 6.75 12.61
CA SER A 149 -6.75 7.40 11.57
C SER A 149 -7.94 6.56 11.10
N ASP A 150 -7.81 5.24 11.18
CA ASP A 150 -8.74 4.14 10.94
C ASP A 150 -9.62 3.81 12.16
N GLU A 151 -9.20 4.21 13.36
CA GLU A 151 -9.96 4.01 14.59
C GLU A 151 -10.93 5.17 14.86
N ILE A 152 -12.19 4.87 15.23
CA ILE A 152 -13.17 5.92 15.60
C ILE A 152 -12.95 6.34 17.06
N ASP A 153 -11.85 7.05 17.31
CA ASP A 153 -11.46 7.54 18.65
C ASP A 153 -10.96 9.00 18.66
N ALA A 154 -10.63 9.52 19.85
CA ALA A 154 -10.11 10.89 20.00
C ALA A 154 -8.62 11.03 19.62
N ASN A 155 -7.87 9.93 19.50
CA ASN A 155 -6.42 9.97 19.32
C ASN A 155 -6.02 10.64 18.01
N TYR A 156 -6.79 10.41 16.94
CA TYR A 156 -6.60 11.12 15.67
C TYR A 156 -6.57 12.65 15.84
N PHE A 157 -7.49 13.21 16.62
CA PHE A 157 -7.56 14.65 16.85
C PHE A 157 -6.39 15.16 17.69
N ILE A 158 -5.94 14.37 18.68
CA ILE A 158 -4.75 14.67 19.47
C ILE A 158 -3.51 14.74 18.56
N GLN A 159 -3.32 13.74 17.70
CA GLN A 159 -2.20 13.75 16.75
C GLN A 159 -2.28 14.93 15.78
N LYS A 160 -3.48 15.25 15.26
CA LYS A 160 -3.69 16.43 14.39
C LYS A 160 -3.29 17.71 15.13
N GLN A 161 -3.70 17.89 16.38
CA GLN A 161 -3.33 19.07 17.19
C GLN A 161 -1.82 19.16 17.46
N ASN A 162 -1.17 18.02 17.72
CA ASN A 162 0.30 17.96 17.88
C ASN A 162 1.01 18.37 16.58
N PHE A 163 0.52 17.92 15.43
CA PHE A 163 1.08 18.34 14.14
C PHE A 163 0.84 19.83 13.84
N GLN A 164 -0.33 20.38 14.18
CA GLN A 164 -0.56 21.83 14.07
C GLN A 164 0.40 22.64 14.95
N SER A 165 0.68 22.15 16.15
CA SER A 165 1.68 22.77 17.04
C SER A 165 3.07 22.71 16.42
N ALA A 166 3.42 21.59 15.78
CA ALA A 166 4.68 21.43 15.05
C ALA A 166 4.79 22.42 13.87
N LYS A 167 3.74 22.54 13.05
CA LYS A 167 3.67 23.51 11.94
C LYS A 167 3.88 24.94 12.43
N LYS A 168 3.23 25.35 13.53
CA LYS A 168 3.41 26.69 14.14
C LYS A 168 4.84 26.96 14.55
N LYS A 169 5.56 25.96 15.10
CA LYS A 169 6.99 26.09 15.42
C LYS A 169 7.81 26.27 14.15
N LEU A 170 7.62 25.40 13.16
CA LEU A 170 8.35 25.42 11.89
C LEU A 170 8.11 26.70 11.08
N TYR A 171 6.89 27.24 11.08
CA TYR A 171 6.59 28.51 10.42
C TYR A 171 7.36 29.70 11.00
N LYS A 172 7.70 29.67 12.29
CA LYS A 172 8.46 30.75 12.93
C LYS A 172 9.95 30.72 12.60
N ILE A 173 10.51 29.53 12.40
CA ILE A 173 11.96 29.33 12.29
C ILE A 173 12.44 29.00 10.87
N SER A 174 11.54 28.57 9.98
CA SER A 174 11.90 28.21 8.61
C SER A 174 12.09 29.46 7.74
N PRO A 175 13.23 29.60 7.05
CA PRO A 175 13.47 30.75 6.16
C PRO A 175 12.71 30.64 4.82
N LYS A 176 12.06 29.51 4.54
CA LYS A 176 11.30 29.24 3.31
C LYS A 176 10.00 28.50 3.60
N LYS A 177 9.09 28.51 2.63
CA LYS A 177 7.83 27.75 2.69
C LYS A 177 8.14 26.26 2.64
N LEU A 178 7.61 25.52 3.62
CA LEU A 178 7.76 24.07 3.71
C LEU A 178 6.52 23.36 3.14
N ILE A 179 6.74 22.17 2.60
CA ILE A 179 5.68 21.25 2.24
C ILE A 179 5.24 20.45 3.47
N PHE A 180 3.96 20.56 3.86
CA PHE A 180 3.41 19.75 4.95
C PHE A 180 2.54 18.62 4.42
N HIS A 181 2.57 17.46 5.08
CA HIS A 181 1.64 16.39 4.78
C HIS A 181 1.40 15.48 5.99
N SER A 182 0.18 15.37 6.52
CA SER A 182 -0.10 14.47 7.66
C SER A 182 -1.02 13.31 7.31
N HIS A 183 -1.97 13.53 6.40
CA HIS A 183 -3.07 12.60 6.15
C HIS A 183 -2.60 11.37 5.36
N ASN A 184 -2.82 10.18 5.92
CA ASN A 184 -2.79 8.92 5.18
C ASN A 184 -4.16 8.68 4.49
N SER A 185 -4.35 7.49 3.90
CA SER A 185 -5.63 7.08 3.30
C SER A 185 -6.83 7.31 4.22
N SER A 186 -6.83 6.74 5.43
CA SER A 186 -7.97 6.79 6.36
C SER A 186 -8.21 8.22 6.85
N ALA A 187 -7.14 8.96 7.18
CA ALA A 187 -7.25 10.34 7.65
C ALA A 187 -7.87 11.27 6.59
N LEU A 188 -7.49 11.13 5.31
CA LEU A 188 -8.05 11.97 4.24
C LEU A 188 -9.58 11.81 4.14
N PHE A 189 -10.08 10.59 4.24
CA PHE A 189 -11.52 10.33 4.15
C PHE A 189 -12.26 10.59 5.46
N ARG A 190 -11.57 10.53 6.60
CA ARG A 190 -12.11 10.89 7.91
C ARG A 190 -12.20 12.40 8.14
N CYS A 191 -11.28 13.19 7.61
CA CYS A 191 -11.31 14.64 7.74
C CYS A 191 -12.46 15.24 6.92
N GLU A 192 -13.02 16.36 7.36
CA GLU A 192 -14.00 17.12 6.56
C GLU A 192 -13.34 17.71 5.30
N LYS A 193 -12.25 18.45 5.52
CA LYS A 193 -11.42 19.09 4.49
C LYS A 193 -9.94 18.93 4.84
N LEU A 194 -9.11 18.73 3.82
CA LEU A 194 -7.66 18.82 3.93
C LEU A 194 -7.23 20.28 4.09
N ASP A 195 -6.37 20.55 5.07
CA ASP A 195 -5.84 21.88 5.34
C ASP A 195 -5.14 22.46 4.08
N ASP A 196 -5.27 23.76 3.83
CA ASP A 196 -4.87 24.36 2.55
C ASP A 196 -3.36 24.32 2.27
N ASP A 197 -2.55 24.21 3.32
CA ASP A 197 -1.09 24.10 3.28
C ASP A 197 -0.57 22.65 3.33
N GLU A 198 -1.46 21.65 3.25
CA GLU A 198 -1.11 20.24 3.30
C GLU A 198 -1.36 19.49 2.00
N LEU A 199 -0.48 18.51 1.75
CA LEU A 199 -0.76 17.37 0.87
C LEU A 199 -1.19 16.14 1.69
N CYS A 200 -1.82 15.18 1.03
CA CYS A 200 -2.15 13.87 1.60
C CYS A 200 -1.32 12.76 0.97
N ARG A 201 -0.85 11.81 1.78
CA ARG A 201 -0.14 10.59 1.33
C ARG A 201 -1.11 9.43 1.25
N VAL A 202 -1.60 9.11 0.05
CA VAL A 202 -2.59 8.04 -0.13
C VAL A 202 -1.93 6.73 -0.52
N GLY A 203 -2.34 5.64 0.13
CA GLY A 203 -1.85 4.28 -0.11
C GLY A 203 -2.94 3.43 -0.75
N LEU A 204 -3.46 2.46 0.01
CA LEU A 204 -4.40 1.45 -0.50
C LEU A 204 -5.74 1.98 -1.02
N VAL A 205 -6.11 3.20 -0.64
CA VAL A 205 -7.34 3.84 -1.12
C VAL A 205 -7.33 4.09 -2.62
N GLN A 206 -6.14 4.22 -3.22
CA GLN A 206 -5.96 4.27 -4.67
C GLN A 206 -6.42 2.97 -5.35
N PHE A 207 -6.42 1.85 -4.63
CA PHE A 207 -6.65 0.51 -5.17
C PHE A 207 -8.00 -0.10 -4.79
N GLY A 208 -8.89 0.67 -4.18
CA GLY A 208 -10.23 0.19 -3.82
C GLY A 208 -10.42 -0.14 -2.34
N TYR A 209 -9.49 0.27 -1.47
CA TYR A 209 -9.46 -0.12 -0.06
C TYR A 209 -9.35 1.09 0.86
N GLY A 210 -10.47 1.48 1.48
CA GLY A 210 -10.53 2.53 2.49
C GLY A 210 -11.83 2.47 3.28
N GLU A 211 -11.75 2.44 4.60
CA GLU A 211 -12.90 2.18 5.49
C GLU A 211 -13.94 3.30 5.47
N PHE A 212 -13.49 4.55 5.36
CA PHE A 212 -14.37 5.73 5.36
C PHE A 212 -14.78 6.20 3.96
N SER A 213 -14.55 5.38 2.93
CA SER A 213 -14.94 5.71 1.55
C SER A 213 -15.83 4.61 0.96
N GLN A 214 -17.05 4.96 0.58
CA GLN A 214 -18.05 3.99 0.11
C GLN A 214 -18.05 3.78 -1.41
N ASN A 215 -17.33 4.61 -2.17
CA ASN A 215 -17.44 4.62 -3.64
C ASN A 215 -16.10 4.32 -4.34
N LEU A 216 -15.29 3.44 -3.75
CA LEU A 216 -14.04 2.99 -4.33
C LEU A 216 -14.24 1.68 -5.10
N GLN A 217 -13.46 1.49 -6.15
CA GLN A 217 -13.51 0.31 -7.01
C GLN A 217 -12.24 -0.52 -6.83
N LYS A 218 -12.41 -1.83 -6.69
CA LYS A 218 -11.28 -2.77 -6.62
C LYS A 218 -10.53 -2.76 -7.94
N VAL A 219 -9.21 -2.54 -7.86
CA VAL A 219 -8.35 -2.44 -9.05
C VAL A 219 -7.82 -3.80 -9.46
N LEU A 220 -7.53 -4.68 -8.51
CA LEU A 220 -6.84 -5.95 -8.74
C LEU A 220 -7.79 -7.14 -8.61
N SER A 221 -7.76 -8.02 -9.62
CA SER A 221 -8.31 -9.37 -9.53
C SER A 221 -7.25 -10.42 -9.88
N LEU A 222 -7.23 -11.51 -9.10
CA LEU A 222 -6.26 -12.59 -9.20
C LEU A 222 -6.91 -13.82 -9.83
N TYR A 223 -6.28 -14.37 -10.85
CA TYR A 223 -6.75 -15.54 -11.60
C TYR A 223 -5.73 -16.67 -11.58
N ALA A 224 -6.24 -17.90 -11.60
CA ALA A 224 -5.47 -19.12 -11.75
C ALA A 224 -6.02 -19.95 -12.91
N ASN A 225 -5.17 -20.75 -13.54
CA ASN A 225 -5.50 -21.63 -14.65
C ASN A 225 -5.50 -23.08 -14.21
N ARG A 226 -6.38 -23.87 -14.82
CA ARG A 226 -6.53 -25.28 -14.54
C ARG A 226 -5.31 -26.06 -15.02
N LEU A 227 -4.71 -26.83 -14.11
CA LEU A 227 -3.63 -27.78 -14.38
C LEU A 227 -4.16 -29.18 -14.65
N SER A 228 -5.17 -29.61 -13.90
CA SER A 228 -5.79 -30.93 -14.07
C SER A 228 -7.23 -30.94 -13.60
N SER A 229 -8.03 -31.89 -14.11
CA SER A 229 -9.41 -32.14 -13.70
C SER A 229 -9.62 -33.64 -13.48
N ARG A 230 -10.45 -34.02 -12.50
CA ARG A 230 -10.83 -35.41 -12.22
C ARG A 230 -12.16 -35.47 -11.48
N ILE A 231 -12.79 -36.65 -11.51
CA ILE A 231 -13.93 -36.94 -10.63
C ILE A 231 -13.38 -37.56 -9.34
N LEU A 232 -13.62 -36.89 -8.22
CA LEU A 232 -13.38 -37.43 -6.89
C LEU A 232 -14.64 -38.19 -6.46
N LYS A 233 -14.51 -39.51 -6.26
CA LYS A 233 -15.61 -40.37 -5.81
C LYS A 233 -15.91 -40.16 -4.33
N THR A 234 -17.12 -40.49 -3.94
CA THR A 234 -17.55 -40.49 -2.53
C THR A 234 -16.55 -41.28 -1.66
N GLY A 235 -16.12 -40.68 -0.55
CA GLY A 235 -15.12 -41.24 0.36
C GLY A 235 -13.65 -41.00 -0.02
N GLN A 236 -13.36 -40.54 -1.24
CA GLN A 236 -12.00 -40.15 -1.64
C GLN A 236 -11.65 -38.75 -1.13
N SER A 237 -10.35 -38.49 -0.94
CA SER A 237 -9.83 -37.23 -0.41
C SER A 237 -8.95 -36.48 -1.39
N VAL A 238 -8.72 -35.18 -1.14
CA VAL A 238 -7.82 -34.33 -1.93
C VAL A 238 -6.92 -33.47 -1.03
N GLY A 239 -5.70 -33.23 -1.53
CA GLY A 239 -4.70 -32.40 -0.86
C GLY A 239 -3.97 -33.11 0.28
N TYR A 240 -2.98 -32.41 0.85
CA TYR A 240 -2.13 -32.97 1.90
C TYR A 240 -2.93 -33.42 3.13
N GLY A 241 -2.64 -34.63 3.59
CA GLY A 241 -3.30 -35.24 4.76
C GLY A 241 -4.78 -35.56 4.55
N GLY A 242 -5.29 -35.49 3.31
CA GLY A 242 -6.69 -35.80 3.01
C GLY A 242 -7.70 -34.90 3.74
N ALA A 243 -7.34 -33.63 3.96
CA ALA A 243 -8.12 -32.70 4.78
C ALA A 243 -9.56 -32.48 4.28
N PHE A 244 -9.80 -32.66 2.97
CA PHE A 244 -11.14 -32.73 2.41
C PHE A 244 -11.45 -34.15 1.96
N ILE A 245 -12.62 -34.67 2.34
CA ILE A 245 -13.18 -35.95 1.91
C ILE A 245 -14.51 -35.67 1.20
N ALA A 246 -14.66 -36.23 0.00
CA ALA A 246 -15.87 -36.07 -0.79
C ALA A 246 -17.06 -36.82 -0.16
N THR A 247 -18.14 -36.10 0.13
CA THR A 247 -19.41 -36.69 0.60
C THR A 247 -20.33 -37.13 -0.53
N LYS A 248 -19.99 -36.77 -1.77
CA LYS A 248 -20.64 -37.19 -3.02
C LYS A 248 -19.62 -37.14 -4.14
N ASP A 249 -19.90 -37.82 -5.24
CA ASP A 249 -19.10 -37.72 -6.46
C ASP A 249 -19.05 -36.24 -6.92
N ILE A 250 -17.85 -35.68 -7.03
CA ILE A 250 -17.61 -34.28 -7.38
C ILE A 250 -16.51 -34.16 -8.42
N LYS A 251 -16.76 -33.34 -9.45
CA LYS A 251 -15.71 -32.98 -10.42
C LYS A 251 -14.86 -31.85 -9.83
N ILE A 252 -13.58 -32.13 -9.61
CA ILE A 252 -12.62 -31.19 -9.04
C ILE A 252 -11.55 -30.84 -10.08
N ALA A 253 -10.95 -29.66 -9.89
CA ALA A 253 -9.79 -29.22 -10.64
C ALA A 253 -8.70 -28.70 -9.70
N THR A 254 -7.45 -28.83 -10.14
CA THR A 254 -6.28 -28.22 -9.50
C THR A 254 -5.84 -27.03 -10.35
N TYR A 255 -5.56 -25.88 -9.73
CA TYR A 255 -5.20 -24.64 -10.41
C TYR A 255 -3.78 -24.18 -10.04
N ASP A 256 -3.12 -23.48 -10.96
CA ASP A 256 -1.69 -23.09 -10.94
C ASP A 256 -1.33 -21.90 -10.03
N LEU A 257 -1.82 -21.94 -8.80
CA LEU A 257 -1.54 -20.91 -7.80
C LEU A 257 -1.47 -21.51 -6.41
N GLY A 258 -0.41 -21.22 -5.66
CA GLY A 258 -0.24 -21.71 -4.30
C GLY A 258 0.40 -20.68 -3.36
N TYR A 259 0.85 -21.14 -2.20
CA TYR A 259 1.43 -20.25 -1.20
C TYR A 259 2.82 -19.71 -1.58
N ALA A 260 3.54 -20.34 -2.50
CA ALA A 260 4.80 -19.80 -3.04
C ALA A 260 4.57 -18.58 -3.96
N ASP A 261 3.37 -18.42 -4.49
CA ASP A 261 2.96 -17.25 -5.28
C ASP A 261 2.58 -16.04 -4.43
N GLY A 262 2.73 -16.14 -3.11
CA GLY A 262 2.47 -15.04 -2.17
C GLY A 262 1.12 -15.12 -1.47
N LEU A 263 0.36 -16.21 -1.66
CA LEU A 263 -0.84 -16.49 -0.87
C LEU A 263 -0.49 -17.07 0.50
N PHE A 264 -1.40 -16.90 1.46
CA PHE A 264 -1.34 -17.68 2.70
C PHE A 264 -1.72 -19.13 2.45
N ARG A 265 -1.05 -20.03 3.17
CA ARG A 265 -1.35 -21.45 3.10
C ARG A 265 -2.67 -21.74 3.83
N TYR A 266 -3.72 -22.01 3.06
CA TYR A 266 -4.95 -22.60 3.58
C TYR A 266 -4.70 -24.02 4.11
N ASP A 267 -5.04 -24.27 5.37
CA ASP A 267 -4.74 -25.52 6.09
C ASP A 267 -5.87 -26.57 6.02
N GLY A 268 -6.92 -26.29 5.25
CA GLY A 268 -8.08 -27.17 5.10
C GLY A 268 -9.16 -26.99 6.17
N LYS A 269 -9.03 -26.03 7.09
CA LYS A 269 -10.04 -25.74 8.13
C LYS A 269 -10.84 -24.49 7.81
N GLY A 270 -12.14 -24.53 8.08
CA GLY A 270 -13.05 -23.44 7.74
C GLY A 270 -13.28 -23.33 6.23
N ASP A 271 -14.21 -22.47 5.83
CA ASP A 271 -14.57 -22.31 4.42
C ASP A 271 -13.86 -21.08 3.83
N LEU A 272 -12.79 -21.31 3.06
CA LEU A 272 -12.16 -20.26 2.25
C LEU A 272 -12.76 -20.27 0.85
N PHE A 273 -13.39 -19.15 0.49
CA PHE A 273 -14.14 -18.98 -0.75
C PHE A 273 -13.34 -18.26 -1.84
N LEU A 274 -13.54 -18.68 -3.07
CA LEU A 274 -13.11 -17.99 -4.29
C LEU A 274 -14.14 -16.94 -4.71
N ALA A 275 -13.83 -16.11 -5.71
CA ALA A 275 -14.73 -15.05 -6.18
C ALA A 275 -16.10 -15.58 -6.64
N ASN A 276 -16.15 -16.79 -7.20
CA ASN A 276 -17.38 -17.45 -7.63
C ASN A 276 -18.12 -18.21 -6.51
N LYS A 277 -17.70 -18.05 -5.24
CA LYS A 277 -18.25 -18.70 -4.04
C LYS A 277 -18.02 -20.22 -3.96
N GLU A 278 -17.19 -20.78 -4.84
CA GLU A 278 -16.68 -22.15 -4.65
C GLU A 278 -15.60 -22.17 -3.57
N LYS A 279 -15.48 -23.30 -2.87
CA LYS A 279 -14.53 -23.46 -1.75
C LYS A 279 -13.21 -24.03 -2.26
N ILE A 280 -12.11 -23.63 -1.63
CA ILE A 280 -10.87 -24.39 -1.72
C ILE A 280 -11.06 -25.73 -1.01
N LEU A 281 -10.68 -26.82 -1.66
CA LEU A 281 -10.83 -28.19 -1.20
C LEU A 281 -9.46 -28.76 -0.78
N GLY A 282 -9.37 -29.15 0.48
CA GLY A 282 -8.14 -29.68 1.07
C GLY A 282 -7.09 -28.61 1.31
N LYS A 283 -5.90 -29.01 1.76
CA LYS A 283 -4.81 -28.08 2.04
C LYS A 283 -4.24 -27.49 0.75
N MET A 284 -3.93 -26.20 0.76
CA MET A 284 -3.19 -25.56 -0.32
C MET A 284 -1.76 -26.10 -0.40
N SER A 285 -1.31 -26.36 -1.62
CA SER A 285 0.06 -26.78 -1.96
C SER A 285 0.95 -25.58 -2.29
N MET A 286 2.24 -25.83 -2.46
CA MET A 286 3.22 -24.77 -2.76
C MET A 286 2.84 -23.99 -4.01
N ASP A 287 2.47 -24.70 -5.08
CA ASP A 287 2.26 -24.13 -6.42
C ASP A 287 0.82 -24.36 -6.94
N SER A 288 -0.09 -24.86 -6.10
CA SER A 288 -1.48 -25.11 -6.51
C SER A 288 -2.47 -25.22 -5.36
N PHE A 289 -3.75 -24.99 -5.70
CA PHE A 289 -4.90 -25.32 -4.86
C PHE A 289 -5.90 -26.16 -5.66
N SER A 290 -6.79 -26.87 -4.96
CA SER A 290 -7.90 -27.60 -5.60
C SER A 290 -9.24 -26.98 -5.25
N CYS A 291 -10.18 -26.98 -6.18
CA CYS A 291 -11.59 -26.66 -5.91
C CYS A 291 -12.48 -27.47 -6.86
N LYS A 292 -13.79 -27.21 -6.86
CA LYS A 292 -14.68 -27.73 -7.91
C LYS A 292 -14.19 -27.26 -9.28
N ASP A 293 -14.33 -28.10 -10.30
CA ASP A 293 -13.94 -27.75 -11.67
C ASP A 293 -14.85 -26.65 -12.24
N CYS A 294 -14.28 -25.47 -12.51
CA CYS A 294 -14.98 -24.28 -12.97
C CYS A 294 -14.53 -23.84 -14.38
N GLY A 295 -13.80 -24.70 -15.10
CA GLY A 295 -13.26 -24.41 -16.43
C GLY A 295 -11.75 -24.16 -16.43
N ASP A 296 -11.26 -23.58 -17.52
CA ASP A 296 -9.81 -23.41 -17.74
C ASP A 296 -9.18 -22.31 -16.91
N GLU A 297 -9.96 -21.30 -16.52
CA GLU A 297 -9.53 -20.18 -15.69
C GLU A 297 -10.54 -19.97 -14.55
N ILE A 298 -10.05 -19.60 -13.38
CA ILE A 298 -10.88 -19.23 -12.23
C ILE A 298 -10.38 -17.94 -11.60
N CYS A 299 -11.32 -17.08 -11.21
CA CYS A 299 -11.03 -15.90 -10.40
C CYS A 299 -10.90 -16.30 -8.93
N VAL A 300 -9.71 -16.15 -8.39
CA VAL A 300 -9.38 -16.49 -6.99
C VAL A 300 -9.99 -15.46 -6.06
N PHE A 301 -9.75 -14.17 -6.32
CA PHE A 301 -10.47 -13.07 -5.67
C PHE A 301 -10.50 -11.83 -6.56
N GLU A 302 -11.59 -11.07 -6.45
CA GLU A 302 -11.71 -9.69 -6.95
C GLU A 302 -11.62 -8.67 -5.80
N ASP A 303 -11.75 -9.17 -4.56
CA ASP A 303 -11.54 -8.41 -3.33
C ASP A 303 -10.74 -9.25 -2.34
N ALA A 304 -9.52 -8.81 -2.06
CA ALA A 304 -8.64 -9.39 -1.06
C ALA A 304 -9.25 -9.46 0.36
N LYS A 305 -10.31 -8.67 0.66
CA LYS A 305 -10.95 -8.64 1.98
C LYS A 305 -11.47 -10.00 2.44
N ILE A 306 -12.03 -10.79 1.52
CA ILE A 306 -12.51 -12.15 1.80
C ILE A 306 -11.37 -13.01 2.36
N TRP A 307 -10.18 -12.88 1.80
CA TRP A 307 -8.99 -13.61 2.23
C TRP A 307 -8.38 -13.01 3.49
N ALA A 308 -8.33 -11.69 3.61
CA ALA A 308 -7.84 -11.01 4.80
C ALA A 308 -8.65 -11.41 6.05
N GLU A 309 -9.98 -11.40 5.95
CA GLU A 309 -10.90 -11.81 7.03
C GLU A 309 -10.69 -13.28 7.41
N PHE A 310 -10.59 -14.17 6.41
CA PHE A 310 -10.37 -15.60 6.64
C PHE A 310 -9.05 -15.86 7.38
N PHE A 311 -7.97 -15.17 7.00
CA PHE A 311 -6.64 -15.33 7.63
C PHE A 311 -6.42 -14.43 8.84
N HIS A 312 -7.45 -13.72 9.32
CA HIS A 312 -7.37 -12.79 10.45
C HIS A 312 -6.23 -11.77 10.30
N THR A 313 -6.16 -11.18 9.11
CA THR A 313 -5.19 -10.14 8.75
C THR A 313 -5.89 -8.99 8.00
N ILE A 314 -5.11 -8.13 7.35
CA ILE A 314 -5.53 -6.94 6.63
C ILE A 314 -5.24 -7.07 5.13
N ASP A 315 -6.01 -6.34 4.31
CA ASP A 315 -5.87 -6.33 2.84
C ASP A 315 -4.45 -5.99 2.37
N TYR A 316 -3.76 -5.12 3.11
CA TYR A 316 -2.36 -4.76 2.89
C TYR A 316 -1.48 -6.00 2.77
N GLU A 317 -1.67 -6.99 3.65
CA GLU A 317 -0.81 -8.16 3.72
C GLU A 317 -1.09 -9.13 2.57
N ILE A 318 -2.37 -9.34 2.23
CA ILE A 318 -2.77 -10.19 1.09
C ILE A 318 -2.19 -9.65 -0.22
N LEU A 319 -2.39 -8.35 -0.48
CA LEU A 319 -2.04 -7.75 -1.77
C LEU A 319 -0.53 -7.57 -1.94
N SER A 320 0.17 -7.11 -0.90
CA SER A 320 1.60 -6.79 -1.00
C SER A 320 2.51 -8.02 -1.03
N LYS A 321 2.01 -9.19 -0.64
CA LYS A 321 2.75 -10.46 -0.71
C LYS A 321 2.68 -11.15 -2.06
N LEU A 322 1.71 -10.79 -2.91
CA LEU A 322 1.56 -11.40 -4.24
C LEU A 322 2.87 -11.32 -5.02
N SER A 323 3.32 -12.48 -5.49
CA SER A 323 4.61 -12.64 -6.13
C SER A 323 4.80 -11.63 -7.28
N PRO A 324 5.98 -11.00 -7.38
CA PRO A 324 6.29 -10.11 -8.50
C PRO A 324 6.35 -10.86 -9.84
N TYR A 325 6.47 -12.19 -9.82
CA TYR A 325 6.52 -13.03 -11.02
C TYR A 325 5.15 -13.35 -11.62
N ILE A 326 4.06 -13.14 -10.86
CA ILE A 326 2.71 -13.25 -11.44
C ILE A 326 2.55 -12.14 -12.48
N LYS A 327 2.24 -12.51 -13.72
CA LYS A 327 2.05 -11.54 -14.80
C LYS A 327 0.90 -10.59 -14.45
N ARG A 328 1.13 -9.29 -14.63
CA ARG A 328 0.12 -8.25 -14.44
C ARG A 328 -0.24 -7.65 -15.80
N VAL A 329 -1.53 -7.45 -16.04
CA VAL A 329 -2.05 -6.83 -17.28
C VAL A 329 -3.09 -5.77 -16.93
N LEU A 330 -3.06 -4.66 -17.66
CA LEU A 330 -4.14 -3.67 -17.60
C LEU A 330 -5.34 -4.17 -18.40
N VAL A 331 -6.53 -4.03 -17.83
CA VAL A 331 -7.83 -4.37 -18.46
C VAL A 331 -8.82 -3.23 -18.37
#